data_AF-A0A933G0P2-F1
#
_entry.id   AF-A0A933G0P2-F1
#
_cell.length_a   1.000
_cell.length_b   1.000
_cell.length_c   1.000
_cell.angle_alpha   90.00
_cell.angle_beta   90.00
_cell.angle_gamma   90.00
#
_symmetry.space_group_name_H-M   'P 1'
#
loop_
_entity.id
_entity.type
_entity.pdbx_description
1 polymer ?
#
loop_
_entity_poly.entity_id
_entity_poly.type
_entity_poly.pdbx_seq_one_letter_code
_entity_poly.pdbx_strand_id
1 'polypeptide(L)'
;MRIITSTSAAARLDAARRFILDAPPAAETLIVSASRGAADDLARELARARGATFGLYRFSLTQLAARLAAPPLAQERLAPTTPLGVQAVAARALFDAQRDRELKYFTPVAATPGFPKALARTLEELALAGIPAGSVARLSDGGADLSALFERFDEQFQTVSAVDRAAFLRIAAGAAGNPRGPYAACRLLLLDVAITNAAERGFVEALLARAPAAMATVPAGDVTSIAALEGSGAIDDLDGQESADAGGLDRVRRQLFAVSAPPAEPLEAVELFSAPGEGREAVEIARRILREARRGVRFDRMAIALRVPQPYVGLLEHALERVGVPAYFERGIGRPHPAGRAFLSLIACAQDNLSARRFAEYLSLAQVPDSSDAAQVDVYPASSDEVFGSLADRVGPEALPEEAEAPEADTPARRAARAPWKWERLLAESRVVATEERWARRLNGLVQECELQRRELARTEPGAPRIDHLARKADDVRQLAAFALPIIRGIAEWPEQAPWAEWL
;
A
#
# COMPACT_ATOMS: atom_id res chain seq x y z
N MET A 1 1.28 -32.89 -9.91
CA MET A 1 0.96 -32.18 -8.64
C MET A 1 -0.32 -32.77 -8.04
N ARG A 2 -0.52 -32.64 -6.72
CA ARG A 2 -1.81 -32.92 -6.06
C ARG A 2 -2.50 -31.61 -5.72
N ILE A 3 -3.79 -31.47 -6.04
CA ILE A 3 -4.59 -30.26 -5.77
C ILE A 3 -5.66 -30.63 -4.76
N ILE A 4 -5.67 -29.96 -3.61
CA ILE A 4 -6.61 -30.19 -2.53
C ILE A 4 -7.64 -29.07 -2.54
N THR A 5 -8.92 -29.42 -2.72
CA THR A 5 -10.04 -28.47 -2.59
C THR A 5 -10.84 -28.76 -1.34
N SER A 6 -11.27 -27.70 -0.65
CA SER A 6 -12.21 -27.80 0.48
C SER A 6 -12.74 -26.41 0.84
N THR A 7 -13.96 -26.33 1.34
CA THR A 7 -14.49 -25.13 2.02
C THR A 7 -13.81 -24.88 3.37
N SER A 8 -13.25 -25.92 4.00
CA SER A 8 -12.58 -25.85 5.30
C SER A 8 -11.13 -25.40 5.17
N ALA A 9 -10.80 -24.20 5.65
CA ALA A 9 -9.42 -23.75 5.75
C ALA A 9 -8.58 -24.68 6.65
N ALA A 10 -9.18 -25.23 7.72
CA ALA A 10 -8.51 -26.19 8.60
C ALA A 10 -8.15 -27.48 7.84
N ALA A 11 -9.07 -28.06 7.05
CA ALA A 11 -8.78 -29.27 6.29
C ALA A 11 -7.66 -29.04 5.25
N ARG A 12 -7.66 -27.87 4.58
CA ARG A 12 -6.59 -27.49 3.65
C ARG A 12 -5.25 -27.32 4.34
N LEU A 13 -5.21 -26.63 5.49
CA LEU A 13 -4.00 -26.48 6.31
C LEU A 13 -3.48 -27.83 6.82
N ASP A 14 -4.37 -28.72 7.26
CA ASP A 14 -4.01 -30.09 7.66
C ASP A 14 -3.33 -30.86 6.52
N ALA A 15 -3.88 -30.78 5.31
CA ALA A 15 -3.28 -31.38 4.13
C ALA A 15 -1.91 -30.77 3.81
N ALA A 16 -1.78 -29.43 3.89
CA ALA A 16 -0.52 -28.71 3.73
C ALA A 16 0.55 -29.14 4.74
N ARG A 17 0.16 -29.28 6.01
CA ARG A 17 1.06 -29.79 7.06
C ARG A 17 1.49 -31.21 6.75
N ARG A 18 0.56 -32.12 6.41
CA ARG A 18 0.91 -33.51 6.04
C ARG A 18 1.90 -33.57 4.88
N PHE A 19 1.67 -32.81 3.82
CA PHE A 19 2.59 -32.76 2.68
C PHE A 19 4.03 -32.39 3.06
N ILE A 20 4.22 -31.47 4.02
CA ILE A 20 5.55 -31.10 4.53
C ILE A 20 6.07 -32.16 5.51
N LEU A 21 5.19 -32.71 6.35
CA LEU A 21 5.55 -33.70 7.38
C LEU A 21 5.94 -35.06 6.80
N ASP A 22 5.38 -35.45 5.65
CA ASP A 22 5.67 -36.69 4.92
C ASP A 22 7.07 -36.70 4.29
N ALA A 23 7.75 -35.54 4.26
CA ALA A 23 9.13 -35.43 3.82
C ALA A 23 10.12 -35.56 5.01
N PRO A 24 11.34 -36.07 4.77
CA PRO A 24 12.40 -36.05 5.77
C PRO A 24 12.65 -34.63 6.32
N PRO A 25 13.06 -34.46 7.59
CA PRO A 25 13.26 -33.14 8.19
C PRO A 25 14.25 -32.22 7.46
N ALA A 26 15.18 -32.80 6.68
CA ALA A 26 16.16 -32.07 5.87
C ALA A 26 15.64 -31.67 4.47
N ALA A 27 14.43 -32.07 4.09
CA ALA A 27 13.87 -31.76 2.78
C ALA A 27 13.48 -30.29 2.68
N GLU A 28 14.04 -29.60 1.69
CA GLU A 28 13.71 -28.20 1.43
C GLU A 28 12.34 -28.07 0.78
N THR A 29 11.53 -27.14 1.30
CA THR A 29 10.20 -26.84 0.79
C THR A 29 10.05 -25.33 0.59
N LEU A 30 9.62 -24.96 -0.62
CA LEU A 30 9.19 -23.63 -0.98
C LEU A 30 7.68 -23.52 -0.75
N ILE A 31 7.29 -22.70 0.23
CA ILE A 31 5.92 -22.38 0.58
C ILE A 31 5.59 -21.04 -0.06
N VAL A 32 4.64 -21.05 -0.99
CA VAL A 32 4.07 -19.86 -1.60
C VAL A 32 2.62 -19.79 -1.17
N SER A 33 2.22 -18.69 -0.54
CA SER A 33 0.86 -18.50 -0.04
C SER A 33 0.23 -17.20 -0.51
N ALA A 34 -1.06 -17.00 -0.24
CA ALA A 34 -1.77 -15.75 -0.54
C ALA A 34 -1.05 -14.49 -0.01
N SER A 35 -0.45 -14.58 1.18
CA SER A 35 0.43 -13.57 1.77
C SER A 35 1.61 -14.24 2.46
N ARG A 36 2.72 -13.53 2.68
CA ARG A 36 3.86 -14.07 3.45
C ARG A 36 3.45 -14.50 4.85
N GLY A 37 2.57 -13.74 5.51
CA GLY A 37 2.09 -14.04 6.85
C GLY A 37 1.45 -15.44 6.95
N ALA A 38 0.68 -15.85 5.94
CA ALA A 38 0.09 -17.19 5.92
C ALA A 38 1.14 -18.31 5.85
N ALA A 39 2.21 -18.14 5.06
CA ALA A 39 3.33 -19.09 5.04
C ALA A 39 4.08 -19.11 6.37
N ASP A 40 4.22 -17.94 7.01
CA ASP A 40 4.88 -17.78 8.30
C ASP A 40 4.12 -18.48 9.43
N ASP A 41 2.79 -18.36 9.44
CA ASP A 41 1.93 -19.05 10.41
C ASP A 41 1.97 -20.57 10.23
N LEU A 42 1.90 -21.06 8.98
CA LEU A 42 2.03 -22.50 8.71
C LEU A 42 3.40 -23.03 9.18
N ALA A 43 4.49 -22.32 8.86
CA ALA A 43 5.83 -22.72 9.29
C ALA A 43 5.98 -22.68 10.81
N ARG A 44 5.37 -21.70 11.48
CA ARG A 44 5.34 -21.60 12.95
C ARG A 44 4.61 -22.79 13.58
N GLU A 45 3.47 -23.20 13.02
CA GLU A 45 2.74 -24.39 13.48
C GLU A 45 3.59 -25.66 13.33
N LEU A 46 4.27 -25.82 12.19
CA LEU A 46 5.16 -26.95 11.94
C LEU A 46 6.36 -26.96 12.90
N ALA A 47 6.96 -25.80 13.17
CA ALA A 47 8.03 -25.66 14.14
C ALA A 47 7.59 -26.03 15.56
N ARG A 48 6.37 -25.64 15.97
CA ARG A 48 5.81 -26.08 17.26
C ARG A 48 5.61 -27.60 17.32
N ALA A 49 5.18 -28.23 16.23
CA ALA A 49 4.97 -29.67 16.18
C ALA A 49 6.26 -30.48 16.15
N ARG A 50 7.31 -30.02 15.44
CA ARG A 50 8.60 -30.71 15.30
C ARG A 50 9.68 -30.24 16.30
N GLY A 51 9.41 -29.20 17.08
CA GLY A 51 10.39 -28.51 17.93
C GLY A 51 11.27 -27.53 17.14
N ALA A 52 11.72 -27.91 15.94
CA ALA A 52 12.43 -27.04 15.01
C ALA A 52 12.18 -27.45 13.55
N THR A 53 12.33 -26.48 12.63
CA THR A 53 12.24 -26.71 11.18
C THR A 53 13.34 -25.94 10.46
N PHE A 54 13.94 -26.57 9.45
CA PHE A 54 14.91 -25.94 8.54
C PHE A 54 14.47 -26.16 7.09
N GLY A 55 15.00 -25.36 6.16
CA GLY A 55 14.71 -25.52 4.73
C GLY A 55 13.29 -25.14 4.31
N LEU A 56 12.54 -24.38 5.13
CA LEU A 56 11.23 -23.83 4.76
C LEU A 56 11.38 -22.40 4.24
N TYR A 57 11.29 -22.25 2.93
CA TYR A 57 11.30 -20.94 2.27
C TYR A 57 9.87 -20.42 2.15
N ARG A 58 9.63 -19.16 2.54
CA ARG A 58 8.28 -18.62 2.75
C ARG A 58 8.10 -17.32 1.99
N PHE A 59 7.15 -17.27 1.07
CA PHE A 59 6.88 -16.10 0.23
C PHE A 59 5.39 -15.95 -0.08
N SER A 60 4.95 -14.73 -0.38
CA SER A 60 3.80 -14.56 -1.27
C SER A 60 4.19 -14.85 -2.72
N LEU A 61 3.22 -15.07 -3.60
CA LEU A 61 3.49 -15.25 -5.04
C LEU A 61 4.26 -14.04 -5.61
N THR A 62 3.85 -12.83 -5.24
CA THR A 62 4.48 -11.58 -5.67
C THR A 62 5.91 -11.44 -5.16
N GLN A 63 6.16 -11.74 -3.89
CA GLN A 63 7.50 -11.66 -3.31
C GLN A 63 8.46 -12.66 -3.95
N LEU A 64 7.98 -13.89 -4.22
CA LEU A 64 8.79 -14.87 -4.94
C LEU A 64 9.11 -14.40 -6.35
N ALA A 65 8.12 -13.84 -7.06
CA ALA A 65 8.33 -13.26 -8.39
C ALA A 65 9.39 -12.15 -8.35
N ALA A 66 9.30 -11.23 -7.38
CA ALA A 66 10.29 -10.16 -7.19
C ALA A 66 11.69 -10.71 -6.94
N ARG A 67 11.79 -11.74 -6.08
CA ARG A 67 13.05 -12.37 -5.73
C ARG A 67 13.73 -13.04 -6.94
N LEU A 68 12.94 -13.71 -7.79
CA LEU A 68 13.44 -14.41 -8.97
C LEU A 68 13.72 -13.46 -10.14
N ALA A 69 12.91 -12.43 -10.31
CA ALA A 69 13.07 -11.43 -11.37
C ALA A 69 14.20 -10.42 -11.07
N ALA A 70 14.60 -10.22 -9.81
CA ALA A 70 15.61 -9.22 -9.46
C ALA A 70 16.93 -9.33 -10.25
N PRO A 71 17.58 -10.51 -10.38
CA PRO A 71 18.81 -10.63 -11.17
C PRO A 71 18.64 -10.28 -12.67
N PRO A 72 17.68 -10.84 -13.43
CA PRO A 72 17.51 -10.46 -14.84
C PRO A 72 17.07 -9.00 -15.03
N LEU A 73 16.24 -8.46 -14.13
CA LEU A 73 15.88 -7.03 -14.16
C LEU A 73 17.11 -6.14 -13.98
N ALA A 74 17.99 -6.48 -13.02
CA ALA A 74 19.23 -5.73 -12.80
C ALA A 74 20.20 -5.84 -14.00
N GLN A 75 20.29 -7.02 -14.61
CA GLN A 75 21.13 -7.25 -15.80
C GLN A 75 20.69 -6.39 -16.98
N GLU A 76 19.39 -6.30 -17.22
CA GLU A 76 18.79 -5.50 -18.31
C GLU A 76 18.53 -4.03 -17.91
N ARG A 77 18.89 -3.64 -16.66
CA ARG A 77 18.64 -2.30 -16.09
C ARG A 77 17.17 -1.87 -16.14
N LEU A 78 16.28 -2.83 -15.90
CA LEU A 78 14.84 -2.63 -15.89
C LEU A 78 14.32 -2.46 -14.46
N ALA A 79 13.38 -1.55 -14.26
CA ALA A 79 12.68 -1.35 -12.99
C ALA A 79 11.22 -1.83 -13.07
N PRO A 80 10.71 -2.62 -12.10
CA PRO A 80 9.27 -2.88 -12.03
C PRO A 80 8.52 -1.59 -11.67
N THR A 81 7.26 -1.50 -12.08
CA THR A 81 6.42 -0.32 -11.83
C THR A 81 5.34 -0.55 -10.78
N THR A 82 4.97 0.52 -10.08
CA THR A 82 3.80 0.54 -9.19
C THR A 82 2.52 0.75 -10.00
N PRO A 83 1.32 0.50 -9.42
CA PRO A 83 0.05 0.86 -10.06
C PRO A 83 -0.07 2.35 -10.43
N LEU A 84 0.66 3.23 -9.73
CA LEU A 84 0.73 4.65 -10.07
C LEU A 84 1.63 4.88 -11.30
N GLY A 85 2.75 4.16 -11.39
CA GLY A 85 3.62 4.19 -12.57
C GLY A 85 2.89 3.73 -13.82
N VAL A 86 2.11 2.64 -13.73
CA VAL A 86 1.25 2.17 -14.83
C VAL A 86 0.24 3.23 -15.26
N GLN A 87 -0.39 3.92 -14.31
CA GLN A 87 -1.31 5.04 -14.62
C GLN A 87 -0.59 6.21 -15.29
N ALA A 88 0.63 6.55 -14.85
CA ALA A 88 1.43 7.61 -15.46
C ALA A 88 1.82 7.27 -16.90
N VAL A 89 2.24 6.03 -17.16
CA VAL A 89 2.55 5.54 -18.50
C VAL A 89 1.31 5.55 -19.41
N ALA A 90 0.17 5.07 -18.92
CA ALA A 90 -1.09 5.12 -19.66
C ALA A 90 -1.54 6.57 -19.96
N ALA A 91 -1.40 7.47 -18.98
CA ALA A 91 -1.68 8.90 -19.18
C ALA A 91 -0.75 9.52 -20.24
N ARG A 92 0.52 9.11 -20.27
CA ARG A 92 1.47 9.58 -21.29
C ARG A 92 1.14 9.03 -22.68
N ALA A 93 0.85 7.73 -22.79
CA ALA A 93 0.42 7.10 -24.05
C ALA A 93 -0.84 7.79 -24.61
N LEU A 94 -1.81 8.10 -23.75
CA LEU A 94 -3.00 8.86 -24.10
C LEU A 94 -2.68 10.29 -24.57
N PHE A 95 -1.82 11.00 -23.83
CA PHE A 95 -1.42 12.36 -24.19
C PHE A 95 -0.76 12.41 -25.58
N ASP A 96 0.16 11.49 -25.86
CA ASP A 96 0.83 11.42 -27.17
C ASP A 96 -0.17 11.04 -28.28
N ALA A 97 -1.11 10.11 -28.04
CA ALA A 97 -2.17 9.77 -29.00
C ALA A 97 -3.14 10.93 -29.29
N GLN A 98 -3.46 11.75 -28.27
CA GLN A 98 -4.26 12.97 -28.44
C GLN A 98 -3.52 14.04 -29.24
N ARG A 99 -2.23 14.25 -28.94
CA ARG A 99 -1.37 15.19 -29.68
C ARG A 99 -1.31 14.83 -31.16
N ASP A 100 -1.17 13.55 -31.46
CA ASP A 100 -1.02 13.03 -32.82
C ASP A 100 -2.38 12.82 -33.53
N ARG A 101 -3.50 13.11 -32.85
CA ARG A 101 -4.89 13.02 -33.35
C ARG A 101 -5.28 11.62 -33.88
N GLU A 102 -4.78 10.57 -33.24
CA GLU A 102 -4.99 9.19 -33.65
C GLU A 102 -6.32 8.61 -33.18
N LEU A 103 -6.86 9.15 -32.09
CA LEU A 103 -8.11 8.68 -31.49
C LEU A 103 -9.31 9.13 -32.32
N LYS A 104 -10.28 8.23 -32.51
CA LYS A 104 -11.56 8.49 -33.17
C LYS A 104 -12.73 8.24 -32.22
N TYR A 105 -12.76 7.06 -31.63
CA TYR A 105 -13.82 6.61 -30.73
C TYR A 105 -13.68 7.25 -29.34
N PHE A 106 -12.48 7.25 -28.75
CA PHE A 106 -12.26 7.76 -27.39
C PHE A 106 -12.06 9.28 -27.31
N THR A 107 -12.01 9.99 -28.43
CA THR A 107 -11.83 11.45 -28.48
C THR A 107 -12.75 12.23 -27.53
N PRO A 108 -14.07 11.92 -27.40
CA PRO A 108 -14.96 12.66 -26.50
C PRO A 108 -14.62 12.51 -25.01
N VAL A 109 -13.95 11.42 -24.62
CA VAL A 109 -13.66 11.08 -23.22
C VAL A 109 -12.19 11.20 -22.85
N ALA A 110 -11.31 11.33 -23.83
CA ALA A 110 -9.85 11.33 -23.64
C ALA A 110 -9.36 12.46 -22.71
N ALA A 111 -10.04 13.61 -22.67
CA ALA A 111 -9.70 14.71 -21.76
C ALA A 111 -10.33 14.60 -20.35
N THR A 112 -11.12 13.56 -20.08
CA THR A 112 -11.80 13.43 -18.78
C THR A 112 -10.84 12.91 -17.70
N PRO A 113 -10.89 13.44 -16.45
CA PRO A 113 -9.92 13.06 -15.40
C PRO A 113 -9.90 11.58 -15.03
N GLY A 114 -11.02 10.87 -15.22
CA GLY A 114 -11.14 9.45 -14.89
C GLY A 114 -10.61 8.51 -15.98
N PHE A 115 -10.48 8.99 -17.22
CA PHE A 115 -10.15 8.13 -18.36
C PHE A 115 -8.74 7.51 -18.30
N PRO A 116 -7.66 8.23 -17.93
CA PRO A 116 -6.34 7.62 -17.81
C PRO A 116 -6.30 6.44 -16.83
N LYS A 117 -7.03 6.56 -15.71
CA LYS A 117 -7.13 5.51 -14.70
C LYS A 117 -7.92 4.29 -15.20
N ALA A 118 -9.00 4.53 -15.94
CA ALA A 118 -9.76 3.45 -16.57
C ALA A 118 -8.93 2.75 -17.65
N LEU A 119 -8.26 3.52 -18.51
CA LEU A 119 -7.37 3.03 -19.56
C LEU A 119 -6.24 2.16 -18.98
N ALA A 120 -5.54 2.65 -17.95
CA ALA A 120 -4.47 1.91 -17.28
C ALA A 120 -4.93 0.53 -16.81
N ARG A 121 -6.12 0.44 -16.19
CA ARG A 121 -6.71 -0.82 -15.74
C ARG A 121 -6.99 -1.77 -16.90
N THR A 122 -7.63 -1.26 -17.97
CA THR A 122 -7.95 -2.08 -19.15
C THR A 122 -6.68 -2.60 -19.82
N LEU A 123 -5.67 -1.75 -20.01
CA LEU A 123 -4.40 -2.15 -20.64
C LEU A 123 -3.64 -3.17 -19.79
N GLU A 124 -3.62 -2.98 -18.47
CA GLU A 124 -3.01 -3.94 -17.53
C GLU A 124 -3.75 -5.29 -17.53
N GLU A 125 -5.08 -5.28 -17.57
CA GLU A 125 -5.89 -6.51 -17.68
C GLU A 125 -5.59 -7.26 -18.99
N LEU A 126 -5.51 -6.56 -20.13
CA LEU A 126 -5.14 -7.16 -21.42
C LEU A 126 -3.72 -7.74 -21.37
N ALA A 127 -2.77 -7.00 -20.81
CA ALA A 127 -1.38 -7.44 -20.67
C ALA A 127 -1.25 -8.68 -19.77
N LEU A 128 -1.93 -8.70 -18.62
CA LEU A 128 -1.97 -9.83 -17.68
C LEU A 128 -2.68 -11.07 -18.25
N ALA A 129 -3.67 -10.86 -19.13
CA ALA A 129 -4.31 -11.92 -19.89
C ALA A 129 -3.45 -12.44 -21.06
N GLY A 130 -2.34 -11.77 -21.38
CA GLY A 130 -1.47 -12.13 -22.50
C GLY A 130 -2.11 -11.86 -23.87
N ILE A 131 -3.08 -10.93 -23.93
CA ILE A 131 -3.78 -10.56 -25.16
C ILE A 131 -2.93 -9.51 -25.90
N PRO A 132 -2.46 -9.75 -27.13
CA PRO A 132 -1.65 -8.78 -27.86
C PRO A 132 -2.50 -7.65 -28.43
N ALA A 133 -1.97 -6.43 -28.50
CA ALA A 133 -2.67 -5.23 -28.99
C ALA A 133 -3.39 -5.45 -30.34
N GLY A 134 -2.69 -6.01 -31.34
CA GLY A 134 -3.27 -6.27 -32.66
C GLY A 134 -4.48 -7.22 -32.69
N SER A 135 -4.71 -8.02 -31.63
CA SER A 135 -5.93 -8.82 -31.52
C SER A 135 -7.16 -8.00 -31.11
N VAL A 136 -6.92 -6.92 -30.34
CA VAL A 136 -7.95 -5.99 -29.84
C VAL A 136 -8.45 -5.07 -30.95
N ALA A 137 -7.61 -4.78 -31.95
CA ALA A 137 -7.97 -3.95 -33.11
C ALA A 137 -9.24 -4.41 -33.85
N ARG A 138 -9.57 -5.71 -33.75
CA ARG A 138 -10.73 -6.33 -34.43
C ARG A 138 -12.04 -6.19 -33.66
N LEU A 139 -12.01 -5.71 -32.42
CA LEU A 139 -13.21 -5.49 -31.62
C LEU A 139 -14.01 -4.30 -32.16
N SER A 140 -15.34 -4.38 -32.05
CA SER A 140 -16.21 -3.23 -32.32
C SER A 140 -16.02 -2.16 -31.23
N ASP A 141 -16.59 -0.97 -31.45
CA ASP A 141 -16.77 0.04 -30.40
C ASP A 141 -15.47 0.49 -29.69
N GLY A 142 -14.46 0.85 -30.49
CA GLY A 142 -13.21 1.44 -29.98
C GLY A 142 -11.99 0.51 -29.98
N GLY A 143 -12.11 -0.71 -30.51
CA GLY A 143 -11.00 -1.67 -30.60
C GLY A 143 -9.74 -1.12 -31.29
N ALA A 144 -9.90 -0.36 -32.39
CA ALA A 144 -8.78 0.27 -33.09
C ALA A 144 -8.04 1.31 -32.23
N ASP A 145 -8.77 2.22 -31.56
CA ASP A 145 -8.19 3.20 -30.65
C ASP A 145 -7.52 2.51 -29.45
N LEU A 146 -8.14 1.46 -28.89
CA LEU A 146 -7.58 0.71 -27.77
C LEU A 146 -6.30 -0.04 -28.16
N SER A 147 -6.25 -0.63 -29.35
CA SER A 147 -5.05 -1.27 -29.89
C SER A 147 -3.91 -0.25 -30.02
N ALA A 148 -4.18 0.92 -30.60
CA ALA A 148 -3.17 1.97 -30.76
C ALA A 148 -2.66 2.50 -29.40
N LEU A 149 -3.57 2.69 -28.43
CA LEU A 149 -3.20 3.08 -27.06
C LEU A 149 -2.37 2.00 -26.36
N PHE A 150 -2.66 0.72 -26.62
CA PHE A 150 -1.91 -0.39 -26.03
C PHE A 150 -0.50 -0.52 -26.64
N GLU A 151 -0.35 -0.37 -27.96
CA GLU A 151 0.96 -0.32 -28.61
C GLU A 151 1.82 0.81 -28.03
N ARG A 152 1.25 2.01 -27.92
CA ARG A 152 1.93 3.15 -27.28
C ARG A 152 2.27 2.89 -25.82
N PHE A 153 1.39 2.25 -25.07
CA PHE A 153 1.67 1.89 -23.67
C PHE A 153 2.90 1.00 -23.55
N ASP A 154 3.01 -0.03 -24.39
CA ASP A 154 4.20 -0.90 -24.44
C ASP A 154 5.47 -0.14 -24.86
N GLU A 155 5.38 0.75 -25.86
CA GLU A 155 6.49 1.61 -26.30
C GLU A 155 6.97 2.57 -25.21
N GLN A 156 6.06 3.12 -24.41
CA GLN A 156 6.40 4.01 -23.30
C GLN A 156 7.20 3.27 -22.23
N PHE A 157 6.84 2.03 -21.88
CA PHE A 157 7.63 1.21 -20.94
C PHE A 157 9.06 0.97 -21.42
N GLN A 158 9.24 0.71 -22.72
CA GLN A 158 10.57 0.56 -23.31
C GLN A 158 11.39 1.86 -23.21
N THR A 159 10.74 3.01 -23.37
CA THR A 159 11.40 4.33 -23.31
C THR A 159 11.89 4.66 -21.89
N VAL A 160 11.18 4.24 -20.84
CA VAL A 160 11.52 4.55 -19.44
C VAL A 160 12.32 3.45 -18.73
N SER A 161 12.80 2.44 -19.45
CA SER A 161 13.51 1.27 -18.88
C SER A 161 12.76 0.64 -17.70
N ALA A 162 11.44 0.54 -17.83
CA ALA A 162 10.57 -0.01 -16.79
C ALA A 162 9.69 -1.13 -17.35
N VAL A 163 9.18 -1.97 -16.47
CA VAL A 163 8.28 -3.08 -16.83
C VAL A 163 6.96 -2.97 -16.09
N ASP A 164 5.89 -3.30 -16.81
CA ASP A 164 4.56 -3.49 -16.25
C ASP A 164 4.47 -4.81 -15.46
N ARG A 165 3.32 -5.07 -14.83
CA ARG A 165 3.11 -6.27 -14.03
C ARG A 165 3.19 -7.56 -14.86
N ALA A 166 2.69 -7.54 -16.09
CA ALA A 166 2.69 -8.72 -16.95
C ALA A 166 4.11 -9.08 -17.40
N ALA A 167 4.91 -8.11 -17.88
CA ALA A 167 6.30 -8.33 -18.24
C ALA A 167 7.13 -8.75 -17.01
N PHE A 168 6.91 -8.14 -15.85
CA PHE A 168 7.54 -8.55 -14.60
C PHE A 168 7.31 -10.02 -14.27
N LEU A 169 6.06 -10.51 -14.34
CA LEU A 169 5.72 -11.91 -14.10
C LEU A 169 6.31 -12.86 -15.17
N ARG A 170 6.37 -12.44 -16.44
CA ARG A 170 7.05 -13.20 -17.50
C ARG A 170 8.56 -13.34 -17.25
N ILE A 171 9.23 -12.27 -16.81
CA ILE A 171 10.65 -12.30 -16.44
C ILE A 171 10.86 -13.23 -15.24
N ALA A 172 9.99 -13.16 -14.23
CA ALA A 172 10.01 -14.07 -13.09
C ALA A 172 9.82 -15.54 -13.50
N ALA A 173 8.90 -15.82 -14.44
CA ALA A 173 8.67 -17.16 -14.99
C ALA A 173 9.89 -17.69 -15.75
N GLY A 174 10.54 -16.85 -16.56
CA GLY A 174 11.80 -17.19 -17.22
C GLY A 174 12.90 -17.54 -16.21
N ALA A 175 13.03 -16.75 -15.14
CA ALA A 175 13.99 -17.00 -14.07
C ALA A 175 13.67 -18.28 -13.27
N ALA A 176 12.40 -18.56 -12.99
CA ALA A 176 11.95 -19.80 -12.34
C ALA A 176 12.31 -21.05 -13.16
N GLY A 177 12.32 -20.95 -14.49
CA GLY A 177 12.68 -22.04 -15.38
C GLY A 177 14.16 -22.44 -15.34
N ASN A 178 15.05 -21.64 -14.74
CA ASN A 178 16.48 -21.95 -14.68
C ASN A 178 16.76 -23.16 -13.77
N PRO A 179 17.32 -24.29 -14.29
CA PRO A 179 17.60 -25.48 -13.50
C PRO A 179 18.60 -25.30 -12.36
N ARG A 180 19.44 -24.27 -12.44
CA ARG A 180 20.43 -23.90 -11.42
C ARG A 180 19.98 -22.69 -10.61
N GLY A 181 18.75 -22.24 -10.81
CA GLY A 181 18.16 -21.13 -10.07
C GLY A 181 17.91 -21.49 -8.60
N PRO A 182 17.71 -20.47 -7.74
CA PRO A 182 17.33 -20.69 -6.36
C PRO A 182 16.01 -21.47 -6.29
N TYR A 183 15.89 -22.35 -5.30
CA TYR A 183 14.70 -23.17 -5.04
C TYR A 183 14.37 -24.25 -6.08
N ALA A 184 15.20 -24.42 -7.13
CA ALA A 184 14.93 -25.36 -8.21
C ALA A 184 14.86 -26.84 -7.76
N ALA A 185 15.39 -27.18 -6.58
CA ALA A 185 15.35 -28.51 -5.98
C ALA A 185 14.33 -28.63 -4.84
N CYS A 186 13.62 -27.56 -4.49
CA CYS A 186 12.68 -27.56 -3.36
C CYS A 186 11.33 -28.16 -3.76
N ARG A 187 10.72 -28.90 -2.84
CA ARG A 187 9.29 -29.25 -2.95
C ARG A 187 8.47 -27.96 -2.97
N LEU A 188 7.36 -27.93 -3.71
CA LEU A 188 6.53 -26.73 -3.82
C LEU A 188 5.19 -26.94 -3.11
N LEU A 189 4.84 -26.02 -2.23
CA LEU A 189 3.51 -25.90 -1.65
C LEU A 189 2.89 -24.56 -2.08
N LEU A 190 1.79 -24.62 -2.81
CA LEU A 190 0.93 -23.48 -3.13
C LEU A 190 -0.24 -23.46 -2.14
N LEU A 191 -0.14 -22.64 -1.08
CA LEU A 191 -1.14 -22.58 -0.01
C LEU A 191 -2.16 -21.45 -0.30
N ASP A 192 -3.31 -21.84 -0.85
CA ASP A 192 -4.43 -20.95 -1.15
C ASP A 192 -4.03 -19.73 -1.99
N VAL A 193 -3.11 -19.94 -2.94
CA VAL A 193 -2.63 -18.90 -3.85
C VAL A 193 -3.72 -18.62 -4.90
N ALA A 194 -4.22 -17.39 -4.93
CA ALA A 194 -5.12 -16.95 -5.98
C ALA A 194 -4.35 -16.83 -7.31
N ILE A 195 -4.88 -17.44 -8.37
CA ILE A 195 -4.31 -17.40 -9.72
C ILE A 195 -5.40 -16.86 -10.64
N THR A 196 -5.38 -15.54 -10.88
CA THR A 196 -6.51 -14.84 -11.51
C THR A 196 -6.26 -14.44 -12.95
N ASN A 197 -5.02 -14.54 -13.42
CA ASN A 197 -4.65 -14.14 -14.78
C ASN A 197 -3.62 -15.10 -15.41
N ALA A 198 -3.45 -14.97 -16.73
CA ALA A 198 -2.58 -15.85 -17.52
C ALA A 198 -1.10 -15.68 -17.17
N ALA A 199 -0.66 -14.47 -16.81
CA ALA A 199 0.73 -14.21 -16.42
C ALA A 199 1.09 -14.91 -15.08
N GLU A 200 0.21 -14.84 -14.08
CA GLU A 200 0.36 -15.59 -12.82
C GLU A 200 0.37 -17.09 -13.06
N ARG A 201 -0.56 -17.59 -13.89
CA ARG A 201 -0.61 -19.00 -14.27
C ARG A 201 0.69 -19.44 -14.92
N GLY A 202 1.22 -18.68 -15.88
CA GLY A 202 2.50 -18.99 -16.53
C GLY A 202 3.67 -19.02 -15.56
N PHE A 203 3.68 -18.12 -14.55
CA PHE A 203 4.68 -18.15 -13.48
C PHE A 203 4.56 -19.39 -12.59
N VAL A 204 3.34 -19.76 -12.18
CA VAL A 204 3.08 -20.96 -11.39
C VAL A 204 3.45 -22.24 -12.17
N GLU A 205 3.10 -22.32 -13.45
CA GLU A 205 3.48 -23.43 -14.32
C GLU A 205 5.01 -23.58 -14.43
N ALA A 206 5.76 -22.48 -14.52
CA ALA A 206 7.22 -22.51 -14.53
C ALA A 206 7.81 -23.05 -13.22
N LEU A 207 7.23 -22.68 -12.06
CA LEU A 207 7.62 -23.24 -10.76
C LEU A 207 7.30 -24.74 -10.66
N LEU A 208 6.11 -25.14 -11.11
CA LEU A 208 5.66 -26.53 -11.09
C LEU A 208 6.51 -27.44 -11.96
N ALA A 209 6.94 -26.96 -13.13
CA ALA A 209 7.79 -27.72 -14.04
C ALA A 209 9.16 -28.10 -13.44
N ARG A 210 9.60 -27.39 -12.39
CA ARG A 210 10.88 -27.62 -11.71
C ARG A 210 10.76 -28.37 -10.40
N ALA A 211 9.61 -28.31 -9.74
CA ALA A 211 9.43 -28.88 -8.42
C ALA A 211 9.47 -30.43 -8.45
N PRO A 212 10.32 -31.09 -7.63
CA PRO A 212 10.38 -32.55 -7.55
C PRO A 212 9.08 -33.16 -7.00
N ALA A 213 8.37 -32.41 -6.15
CA ALA A 213 7.03 -32.74 -5.69
C ALA A 213 6.28 -31.43 -5.44
N ALA A 214 5.01 -31.39 -5.81
CA ALA A 214 4.18 -30.21 -5.66
C ALA A 214 2.78 -30.54 -5.12
N MET A 215 2.27 -29.68 -4.24
CA MET A 215 0.89 -29.67 -3.79
C MET A 215 0.32 -28.26 -3.82
N ALA A 216 -0.94 -28.12 -4.21
CA ALA A 216 -1.70 -26.91 -4.06
C ALA A 216 -2.91 -27.14 -3.14
N THR A 217 -3.26 -26.15 -2.33
CA THR A 217 -4.56 -26.07 -1.67
C THR A 217 -5.34 -24.91 -2.26
N VAL A 218 -6.63 -25.12 -2.50
CA VAL A 218 -7.50 -24.08 -3.08
C VAL A 218 -8.84 -24.10 -2.35
N PRO A 219 -9.38 -22.94 -1.91
CA PRO A 219 -10.74 -22.86 -1.40
C PRO A 219 -11.73 -23.38 -2.45
N ALA A 220 -12.69 -24.23 -2.05
CA ALA A 220 -13.63 -24.83 -3.01
C ALA A 220 -14.46 -23.81 -3.83
N GLY A 221 -14.67 -22.60 -3.30
CA GLY A 221 -15.36 -21.52 -4.00
C GLY A 221 -14.48 -20.72 -4.99
N ASP A 222 -13.16 -20.94 -5.01
CA ASP A 222 -12.24 -20.25 -5.93
C ASP A 222 -12.16 -21.00 -7.27
N VAL A 223 -13.24 -20.90 -8.03
CA VAL A 223 -13.39 -21.55 -9.33
C VAL A 223 -12.32 -21.12 -10.34
N THR A 224 -11.83 -19.88 -10.24
CA THR A 224 -10.83 -19.32 -11.15
C THR A 224 -9.48 -20.00 -10.92
N SER A 225 -9.02 -20.09 -9.67
CA SER A 225 -7.75 -20.76 -9.36
C SER A 225 -7.82 -22.27 -9.58
N ILE A 226 -8.97 -22.91 -9.32
CA ILE A 226 -9.18 -24.34 -9.63
C ILE A 226 -9.01 -24.56 -11.14
N ALA A 227 -9.70 -23.79 -11.98
CA ALA A 227 -9.60 -23.89 -13.44
C ALA A 227 -8.18 -23.60 -13.95
N ALA A 228 -7.44 -22.69 -13.31
CA ALA A 228 -6.06 -22.40 -13.66
C ALA A 228 -5.11 -23.59 -13.37
N LEU A 229 -5.41 -24.41 -12.36
CA LEU A 229 -4.57 -25.53 -11.92
C LEU A 229 -5.02 -26.90 -12.43
N GLU A 230 -6.24 -27.05 -12.92
CA GLU A 230 -6.83 -28.34 -13.34
C GLU A 230 -5.94 -29.13 -14.32
N GLY A 231 -5.25 -28.45 -15.25
CA GLY A 231 -4.33 -29.09 -16.19
C GLY A 231 -2.98 -29.56 -15.59
N SER A 232 -2.69 -29.24 -14.33
CA SER A 232 -1.38 -29.46 -13.69
C SER A 232 -1.36 -30.63 -12.69
N GLY A 233 -2.51 -31.22 -12.34
CA GLY A 233 -2.58 -32.27 -11.33
C GLY A 233 -3.97 -32.84 -11.08
N ALA A 234 -4.03 -33.91 -10.29
CA ALA A 234 -5.29 -34.48 -9.84
C ALA A 234 -5.91 -33.62 -8.73
N ILE A 235 -7.23 -33.42 -8.81
CA ILE A 235 -8.02 -32.67 -7.82
C ILE A 235 -8.67 -33.65 -6.85
N ASP A 236 -8.37 -33.49 -5.56
CA ASP A 236 -8.99 -34.20 -4.47
C ASP A 236 -9.86 -33.23 -3.66
N ASP A 237 -11.17 -33.43 -3.73
CA ASP A 237 -12.13 -32.68 -2.92
C ASP A 237 -12.34 -33.34 -1.55
N LEU A 238 -11.92 -32.65 -0.48
CA LEU A 238 -12.05 -33.15 0.88
C LEU A 238 -13.44 -32.93 1.47
N ASP A 239 -14.26 -32.03 0.90
CA ASP A 239 -15.60 -31.77 1.44
C ASP A 239 -16.53 -32.97 1.28
N GLY A 240 -16.31 -33.80 0.26
CA GLY A 240 -17.03 -35.05 0.04
C GLY A 240 -16.69 -36.18 1.03
N GLN A 241 -15.63 -36.04 1.83
CA GLN A 241 -15.14 -37.06 2.76
C GLN A 241 -15.43 -36.78 4.24
N GLU A 242 -16.02 -35.63 4.57
CA GLU A 242 -16.27 -35.24 5.96
C GLU A 242 -17.52 -35.92 6.56
N SER A 243 -17.38 -36.40 7.80
CA SER A 243 -18.41 -37.19 8.52
C SER A 243 -19.74 -36.45 8.74
N ALA A 244 -20.82 -37.21 8.90
CA ALA A 244 -22.18 -36.73 9.18
C ALA A 244 -22.33 -36.06 10.56
N ASP A 245 -21.37 -36.23 11.47
CA ASP A 245 -21.31 -35.62 12.81
C ASP A 245 -20.79 -34.16 12.83
N ALA A 246 -20.86 -33.48 11.68
CA ALA A 246 -20.33 -32.13 11.52
C ALA A 246 -21.10 -31.12 12.40
N GLY A 247 -20.35 -30.26 13.10
CA GLY A 247 -20.91 -29.30 14.04
C GLY A 247 -21.79 -28.24 13.36
N GLY A 248 -22.48 -27.43 14.16
CA GLY A 248 -23.36 -26.38 13.65
C GLY A 248 -22.69 -25.38 12.67
N LEU A 249 -21.44 -25.01 12.92
CA LEU A 249 -20.66 -24.12 12.04
C LEU A 249 -20.22 -24.79 10.73
N ASP A 250 -19.99 -26.10 10.72
CA ASP A 250 -19.68 -26.84 9.49
C ASP A 250 -20.88 -26.85 8.54
N ARG A 251 -22.09 -26.94 9.11
CA ARG A 251 -23.33 -26.78 8.34
C ARG A 251 -23.41 -25.42 7.67
N VAL A 252 -23.16 -24.33 8.42
CA VAL A 252 -23.14 -22.97 7.86
C VAL A 252 -22.10 -22.88 6.74
N ARG A 253 -20.87 -23.33 6.99
CA ARG A 253 -19.79 -23.31 5.99
C ARG A 253 -20.18 -23.99 4.68
N ARG A 254 -20.77 -25.18 4.74
CA ARG A 254 -21.17 -25.96 3.56
C ARG A 254 -22.40 -25.39 2.83
N GLN A 255 -23.35 -24.83 3.59
CA GLN A 255 -24.67 -24.50 3.06
C GLN A 255 -24.88 -23.00 2.78
N LEU A 256 -24.00 -22.10 3.27
CA LEU A 256 -24.17 -20.64 3.14
C LEU A 256 -24.35 -20.17 1.69
N PHE A 257 -23.72 -20.86 0.74
CA PHE A 257 -23.79 -20.55 -0.69
C PHE A 257 -24.48 -21.64 -1.51
N ALA A 258 -25.11 -22.63 -0.85
CA ALA A 258 -25.86 -23.67 -1.55
C ALA A 258 -27.17 -23.09 -2.11
N VAL A 259 -27.58 -23.56 -3.30
CA VAL A 259 -28.82 -23.13 -3.96
C VAL A 259 -30.06 -23.42 -3.10
N SER A 260 -29.99 -24.49 -2.31
CA SER A 260 -31.03 -24.89 -1.36
C SER A 260 -30.35 -25.44 -0.11
N ALA A 261 -30.72 -24.93 1.06
CA ALA A 261 -30.24 -25.41 2.35
C ALA A 261 -31.39 -26.09 3.11
N PRO A 262 -31.15 -27.25 3.76
CA PRO A 262 -32.17 -27.88 4.59
C PRO A 262 -32.49 -27.01 5.81
N PRO A 263 -33.73 -27.07 6.34
CA PRO A 263 -34.08 -26.37 7.57
C PRO A 263 -33.19 -26.82 8.72
N ALA A 264 -32.79 -25.87 9.56
CA ALA A 264 -31.79 -26.05 10.59
C ALA A 264 -32.22 -25.36 11.89
N GLU A 265 -31.87 -25.97 13.03
CA GLU A 265 -32.02 -25.31 14.33
C GLU A 265 -31.09 -24.10 14.47
N PRO A 266 -31.49 -23.07 15.23
CA PRO A 266 -30.65 -21.91 15.53
C PRO A 266 -29.30 -22.31 16.15
N LEU A 267 -28.26 -21.55 15.82
CA LEU A 267 -26.90 -21.79 16.26
C LEU A 267 -26.45 -20.73 17.25
N GLU A 268 -26.18 -21.10 18.49
CA GLU A 268 -25.65 -20.17 19.50
C GLU A 268 -24.27 -19.60 19.12
N ALA A 269 -23.52 -20.32 18.29
CA ALA A 269 -22.19 -19.91 17.81
C ALA A 269 -22.24 -18.76 16.78
N VAL A 270 -23.40 -18.45 16.21
CA VAL A 270 -23.56 -17.39 15.19
C VAL A 270 -24.51 -16.32 15.71
N GLU A 271 -24.00 -15.11 15.87
CA GLU A 271 -24.79 -13.95 16.29
C GLU A 271 -24.87 -12.92 15.16
N LEU A 272 -26.09 -12.52 14.79
CA LEU A 272 -26.34 -11.39 13.92
C LEU A 272 -26.76 -10.18 14.76
N PHE A 273 -26.19 -9.02 14.49
CA PHE A 273 -26.58 -7.78 15.15
C PHE A 273 -26.66 -6.63 14.13
N SER A 274 -27.35 -5.56 14.53
CA SER A 274 -27.48 -4.34 13.73
C SER A 274 -27.06 -3.13 14.58
N ALA A 275 -26.46 -2.14 13.94
CA ALA A 275 -26.05 -0.90 14.58
C ALA A 275 -26.39 0.30 13.67
N PRO A 276 -26.70 1.48 14.25
CA PRO A 276 -26.98 2.69 13.49
C PRO A 276 -25.67 3.33 13.02
N GLY A 277 -25.11 2.78 11.95
CA GLY A 277 -23.89 3.25 11.28
C GLY A 277 -22.59 2.61 11.78
N GLU A 278 -21.54 2.77 10.98
CA GLU A 278 -20.24 2.10 11.09
C GLU A 278 -19.55 2.41 12.43
N GLY A 279 -19.70 3.63 12.94
CA GLY A 279 -19.10 4.03 14.22
C GLY A 279 -19.73 3.34 15.43
N ARG A 280 -21.05 3.10 15.40
CA ARG A 280 -21.74 2.34 16.45
C ARG A 280 -21.49 0.86 16.30
N GLU A 281 -21.40 0.36 15.07
CA GLU A 281 -21.01 -1.01 14.76
C GLU A 281 -19.62 -1.35 15.31
N ALA A 282 -18.62 -0.49 15.07
CA ALA A 282 -17.26 -0.67 15.58
C ALA A 282 -17.19 -0.80 17.11
N VAL A 283 -17.94 0.05 17.84
CA VAL A 283 -18.04 -0.02 19.31
C VAL A 283 -18.69 -1.33 19.77
N GLU A 284 -19.69 -1.81 19.03
CA GLU A 284 -20.45 -3.01 19.35
C GLU A 284 -19.65 -4.29 19.02
N ILE A 285 -18.78 -4.24 18.01
CA ILE A 285 -17.74 -5.25 17.74
C ILE A 285 -16.74 -5.31 18.91
N ALA A 286 -16.22 -4.16 19.35
CA ALA A 286 -15.28 -4.11 20.47
C ALA A 286 -15.89 -4.68 21.77
N ARG A 287 -17.17 -4.40 22.04
CA ARG A 287 -17.90 -5.01 23.17
C ARG A 287 -18.00 -6.53 23.08
N ARG A 288 -18.27 -7.09 21.89
CA ARG A 288 -18.31 -8.55 21.67
C ARG A 288 -16.94 -9.18 21.88
N ILE A 289 -15.88 -8.55 21.41
CA ILE A 289 -14.50 -8.98 21.67
C ILE A 289 -14.23 -9.10 23.17
N LEU A 290 -14.58 -8.08 23.96
CA LEU A 290 -14.43 -8.15 25.42
C LEU A 290 -15.31 -9.22 26.06
N ARG A 291 -16.52 -9.46 25.53
CA ARG A 291 -17.41 -10.51 26.03
C ARG A 291 -16.80 -11.89 25.83
N GLU A 292 -16.25 -12.18 24.65
CA GLU A 292 -15.56 -13.45 24.39
C GLU A 292 -14.25 -13.56 25.17
N ALA A 293 -13.54 -12.45 25.37
CA ALA A 293 -12.33 -12.43 26.20
C ALA A 293 -12.63 -12.80 27.66
N ARG A 294 -13.75 -12.30 28.23
CA ARG A 294 -14.23 -12.70 29.57
C ARG A 294 -14.61 -14.18 29.66
N ARG A 295 -14.95 -14.81 28.53
CA ARG A 295 -15.20 -16.25 28.43
C ARG A 295 -13.91 -17.07 28.27
N GLY A 296 -12.74 -16.42 28.22
CA GLY A 296 -11.43 -17.05 28.15
C GLY A 296 -10.84 -17.16 26.74
N VAL A 297 -11.51 -16.62 25.72
CA VAL A 297 -10.95 -16.58 24.36
C VAL A 297 -9.85 -15.53 24.30
N ARG A 298 -8.64 -15.93 23.88
CA ARG A 298 -7.52 -14.99 23.73
C ARG A 298 -7.71 -14.07 22.52
N PHE A 299 -7.20 -12.84 22.59
CA PHE A 299 -7.32 -11.88 21.49
C PHE A 299 -6.67 -12.36 20.18
N ASP A 300 -5.57 -13.10 20.25
CA ASP A 300 -4.90 -13.72 19.09
C ASP A 300 -5.70 -14.87 18.45
N ARG A 301 -6.88 -15.18 18.98
CA ARG A 301 -7.85 -16.14 18.41
C ARG A 301 -9.12 -15.46 17.92
N MET A 302 -9.11 -14.12 17.84
CA MET A 302 -10.21 -13.32 17.32
C MET A 302 -9.76 -12.59 16.06
N ALA A 303 -10.67 -12.42 15.09
CA ALA A 303 -10.41 -11.68 13.87
C ALA A 303 -11.64 -10.85 13.48
N ILE A 304 -11.39 -9.70 12.86
CA ILE A 304 -12.42 -8.85 12.24
C ILE A 304 -12.18 -8.88 10.73
N ALA A 305 -13.14 -9.39 9.97
CA ALA A 305 -13.08 -9.41 8.52
C ALA A 305 -13.99 -8.32 7.94
N LEU A 306 -13.43 -7.47 7.07
CA LEU A 306 -14.15 -6.38 6.42
C LEU A 306 -14.06 -6.53 4.91
N ARG A 307 -15.19 -6.41 4.22
CA ARG A 307 -15.21 -6.39 2.75
C ARG A 307 -14.58 -5.10 2.21
N VAL A 308 -14.89 -3.97 2.84
CA VAL A 308 -14.38 -2.64 2.47
C VAL A 308 -13.82 -2.01 3.74
N PRO A 309 -12.49 -2.05 3.97
CA PRO A 309 -11.90 -1.63 5.24
C PRO A 309 -11.86 -0.10 5.43
N GLN A 310 -11.80 0.68 4.35
CA GLN A 310 -11.59 2.13 4.39
C GLN A 310 -12.52 2.90 5.35
N PRO A 311 -13.85 2.69 5.37
CA PRO A 311 -14.72 3.40 6.30
C PRO A 311 -14.61 2.93 7.76
N TYR A 312 -14.07 1.73 8.01
CA TYR A 312 -14.06 1.10 9.33
C TYR A 312 -12.73 1.22 10.08
N VAL A 313 -11.59 1.23 9.38
CA VAL A 313 -10.26 1.08 10.02
C VAL A 313 -10.04 2.09 11.15
N GLY A 314 -10.26 3.39 10.90
CA GLY A 314 -10.08 4.42 11.94
C GLY A 314 -11.13 4.35 13.07
N LEU A 315 -12.33 3.86 12.77
CA LEU A 315 -13.40 3.69 13.77
C LEU A 315 -13.12 2.50 14.68
N LEU A 316 -12.62 1.40 14.11
CA LEU A 316 -12.21 0.20 14.84
C LEU A 316 -10.96 0.44 15.67
N GLU A 317 -9.96 1.10 15.11
CA GLU A 317 -8.75 1.54 15.83
C GLU A 317 -9.16 2.30 17.10
N HIS A 318 -9.94 3.37 16.94
CA HIS A 318 -10.41 4.16 18.08
C HIS A 318 -11.29 3.36 19.06
N ALA A 319 -12.17 2.49 18.57
CA ALA A 319 -13.04 1.68 19.42
C ALA A 319 -12.25 0.66 20.26
N LEU A 320 -11.24 0.01 19.67
CA LEU A 320 -10.41 -1.01 20.31
C LEU A 320 -9.41 -0.38 21.29
N GLU A 321 -8.77 0.72 20.91
CA GLU A 321 -7.89 1.50 21.80
C GLU A 321 -8.61 1.95 23.06
N ARG A 322 -9.84 2.47 22.93
CA ARG A 322 -10.65 2.92 24.06
C ARG A 322 -10.97 1.85 25.08
N VAL A 323 -10.94 0.59 24.68
CA VAL A 323 -11.19 -0.55 25.58
C VAL A 323 -9.92 -1.35 25.89
N GLY A 324 -8.75 -0.85 25.47
CA GLY A 324 -7.45 -1.47 25.74
C GLY A 324 -7.22 -2.81 25.01
N VAL A 325 -7.87 -3.03 23.86
CA VAL A 325 -7.66 -4.24 23.07
C VAL A 325 -6.53 -3.99 22.05
N PRO A 326 -5.40 -4.73 22.12
CA PRO A 326 -4.35 -4.62 21.12
C PRO A 326 -4.84 -5.21 19.80
N ALA A 327 -4.71 -4.45 18.72
CA ALA A 327 -5.18 -4.83 17.39
C ALA A 327 -4.06 -4.71 16.35
N TYR A 328 -3.97 -5.71 15.48
CA TYR A 328 -3.08 -5.68 14.32
C TYR A 328 -3.92 -5.51 13.04
N PHE A 329 -3.57 -4.52 12.22
CA PHE A 329 -4.21 -4.23 10.94
C PHE A 329 -3.30 -4.69 9.80
N GLU A 330 -3.72 -5.70 9.03
CA GLU A 330 -2.91 -6.34 7.98
C GLU A 330 -2.30 -5.35 6.96
N ARG A 331 -3.06 -4.32 6.58
CA ARG A 331 -2.61 -3.28 5.62
C ARG A 331 -2.21 -1.97 6.30
N GLY A 332 -1.99 -2.02 7.61
CA GLY A 332 -1.79 -0.85 8.45
C GLY A 332 -3.01 0.07 8.54
N ILE A 333 -2.84 1.14 9.30
CA ILE A 333 -3.76 2.27 9.37
C ILE A 333 -3.34 3.27 8.29
N GLY A 334 -3.95 3.18 7.10
CA GLY A 334 -3.62 4.01 5.94
C GLY A 334 -3.95 5.50 6.11
N ARG A 335 -3.35 6.17 7.10
CA ARG A 335 -3.37 7.62 7.23
C ARG A 335 -2.30 8.15 6.27
N PRO A 336 -2.64 9.04 5.31
CA PRO A 336 -1.65 9.67 4.46
C PRO A 336 -0.56 10.29 5.33
N HIS A 337 0.70 9.97 5.06
CA HIS A 337 1.81 10.51 5.81
C HIS A 337 1.73 12.05 5.79
N PRO A 338 1.83 12.75 6.93
CA PRO A 338 1.63 14.19 6.95
C PRO A 338 2.63 14.94 6.05
N ALA A 339 3.84 14.41 5.84
CA ALA A 339 4.78 14.93 4.84
C ALA A 339 4.20 14.94 3.40
N GLY A 340 3.48 13.90 3.00
CA GLY A 340 2.84 13.85 1.68
C GLY A 340 1.72 14.89 1.53
N ARG A 341 0.92 15.10 2.58
CA ARG A 341 -0.08 16.19 2.60
C ARG A 341 0.59 17.56 2.53
N ALA A 342 1.69 17.73 3.26
CA ALA A 342 2.44 18.96 3.31
C ALA A 342 3.06 19.30 1.94
N PHE A 343 3.62 18.31 1.26
CA PHE A 343 4.13 18.46 -0.11
C PHE A 343 3.03 18.86 -1.10
N LEU A 344 1.85 18.22 -1.05
CA LEU A 344 0.71 18.62 -1.90
C LEU A 344 0.26 20.07 -1.63
N SER A 345 0.28 20.53 -0.38
CA SER A 345 0.00 21.93 -0.05
C SER A 345 1.05 22.89 -0.63
N LEU A 346 2.32 22.50 -0.70
CA LEU A 346 3.38 23.28 -1.36
C LEU A 346 3.21 23.32 -2.89
N ILE A 347 2.83 22.20 -3.52
CA ILE A 347 2.48 22.19 -4.95
C ILE A 347 1.30 23.12 -5.23
N ALA A 348 0.25 23.04 -4.42
CA ALA A 348 -0.90 23.95 -4.55
C ALA A 348 -0.50 25.41 -4.34
N CYS A 349 0.48 25.68 -3.47
CA CYS A 349 1.05 27.01 -3.28
C CYS A 349 1.75 27.51 -4.54
N ALA A 350 2.59 26.68 -5.17
CA ALA A 350 3.27 27.01 -6.42
C ALA A 350 2.28 27.26 -7.57
N GLN A 351 1.28 26.37 -7.72
CA GLN A 351 0.23 26.51 -8.74
C GLN A 351 -0.63 27.76 -8.57
N ASP A 352 -0.82 28.22 -7.33
CA ASP A 352 -1.55 29.44 -6.99
C ASP A 352 -0.62 30.65 -6.84
N ASN A 353 0.47 30.69 -7.63
CA ASN A 353 1.45 31.78 -7.67
C ASN A 353 1.98 32.15 -6.26
N LEU A 354 2.51 31.17 -5.53
CA LEU A 354 3.09 31.35 -4.19
C LEU A 354 2.08 31.94 -3.18
N SER A 355 0.85 31.43 -3.21
CA SER A 355 -0.26 31.90 -2.37
C SER A 355 0.02 31.75 -0.87
N ALA A 356 0.01 32.86 -0.12
CA ALA A 356 0.19 32.83 1.34
C ALA A 356 -0.90 32.04 2.06
N ARG A 357 -2.11 31.95 1.48
CA ARG A 357 -3.18 31.09 1.99
C ARG A 357 -2.82 29.61 1.87
N ARG A 358 -2.31 29.18 0.70
CA ARG A 358 -1.87 27.79 0.49
C ARG A 358 -0.66 27.43 1.32
N PHE A 359 0.28 28.37 1.49
CA PHE A 359 1.40 28.20 2.41
C PHE A 359 0.94 28.09 3.88
N ALA A 360 -0.10 28.83 4.28
CA ALA A 360 -0.70 28.69 5.61
C ALA A 360 -1.35 27.31 5.82
N GLU A 361 -1.96 26.73 4.78
CA GLU A 361 -2.43 25.33 4.81
C GLU A 361 -1.25 24.35 5.05
N TYR A 362 -0.09 24.56 4.43
CA TYR A 362 1.13 23.79 4.72
C TYR A 362 1.56 23.91 6.20
N LEU A 363 1.59 25.13 6.75
CA LEU A 363 1.94 25.36 8.16
C LEU A 363 0.98 24.67 9.13
N SER A 364 -0.30 24.56 8.77
CA SER A 364 -1.32 23.90 9.60
C SER A 364 -1.08 22.39 9.79
N LEU A 365 -0.27 21.76 8.92
CA LEU A 365 0.05 20.33 8.96
C LEU A 365 1.21 20.00 9.93
N ALA A 366 1.79 21.01 10.58
CA ALA A 366 2.82 20.88 11.62
C ALA A 366 4.05 20.05 11.20
N GLN A 367 4.44 20.09 9.92
CA GLN A 367 5.67 19.48 9.39
C GLN A 367 6.83 20.49 9.38
N VAL A 368 6.97 21.28 10.44
CA VAL A 368 8.08 22.24 10.57
C VAL A 368 9.23 21.52 11.28
N PRO A 369 10.40 21.31 10.63
CA PRO A 369 11.51 20.62 11.26
C PRO A 369 12.01 21.35 12.50
N ASP A 370 12.34 20.59 13.55
CA ASP A 370 13.05 21.13 14.70
C ASP A 370 14.49 21.46 14.30
N SER A 371 14.97 22.64 14.71
CA SER A 371 16.33 23.09 14.37
C SER A 371 17.45 22.23 14.99
N SER A 372 17.11 21.32 15.90
CA SER A 372 18.03 20.32 16.49
C SER A 372 18.04 18.98 15.74
N ASP A 373 17.08 18.73 14.85
CA ASP A 373 16.87 17.43 14.19
C ASP A 373 17.55 17.33 12.81
N ALA A 374 18.41 18.29 12.47
CA ALA A 374 19.21 18.28 11.24
C ALA A 374 20.15 17.06 11.08
N ALA A 375 20.14 16.11 12.03
CA ALA A 375 20.98 14.92 12.06
C ALA A 375 20.22 13.59 12.11
N GLN A 376 18.89 13.57 12.18
CA GLN A 376 18.17 12.33 11.88
C GLN A 376 18.15 12.18 10.36
N VAL A 377 18.96 11.25 9.86
CA VAL A 377 18.86 10.75 8.48
C VAL A 377 17.39 10.52 8.21
N ASP A 378 16.82 11.26 7.26
CA ASP A 378 15.44 11.10 6.83
C ASP A 378 15.26 9.62 6.44
N VAL A 379 14.67 8.84 7.34
CA VAL A 379 14.22 7.49 7.03
C VAL A 379 13.01 7.70 6.15
N TYR A 380 13.24 7.86 4.84
CA TYR A 380 12.17 7.86 3.87
C TYR A 380 11.38 6.56 4.09
N PRO A 381 10.07 6.62 4.37
CA PRO A 381 9.29 5.41 4.56
C PRO A 381 9.41 4.58 3.30
N ALA A 382 10.05 3.42 3.41
CA ALA A 382 10.15 2.48 2.31
C ALA A 382 8.74 2.06 1.89
N SER A 383 8.53 1.84 0.59
CA SER A 383 7.25 1.36 0.09
C SER A 383 6.89 0.04 0.76
N SER A 384 5.70 -0.02 1.37
CA SER A 384 5.14 -1.25 1.93
C SER A 384 4.58 -2.19 0.86
N ASP A 385 4.74 -1.86 -0.43
CA ASP A 385 4.36 -2.73 -1.55
C ASP A 385 5.22 -4.01 -1.53
N GLU A 386 4.59 -5.17 -1.66
CA GLU A 386 5.28 -6.47 -1.65
C GLU A 386 6.41 -6.57 -2.68
N VAL A 387 6.28 -5.91 -3.83
CA VAL A 387 7.34 -5.90 -4.86
C VAL A 387 8.53 -5.08 -4.39
N PHE A 388 8.30 -3.82 -4.01
CA PHE A 388 9.38 -2.88 -3.67
C PHE A 388 9.97 -3.14 -2.30
N GLY A 389 9.16 -3.53 -1.31
CA GLY A 389 9.64 -4.00 -0.01
C GLY A 389 10.51 -5.25 -0.15
N SER A 390 10.11 -6.23 -0.97
CA SER A 390 10.94 -7.42 -1.21
C SER A 390 12.24 -7.12 -1.96
N LEU A 391 12.27 -6.09 -2.81
CA LEU A 391 13.48 -5.65 -3.50
C LEU A 391 14.40 -4.85 -2.55
N ALA A 392 13.82 -4.00 -1.70
CA ALA A 392 14.53 -3.22 -0.69
C ALA A 392 15.20 -4.12 0.36
N ASP A 393 14.54 -5.20 0.80
CA ASP A 393 15.10 -6.21 1.72
C ASP A 393 16.44 -6.82 1.22
N ARG A 394 16.70 -6.80 -0.10
CA ARG A 394 17.93 -7.36 -0.69
C ARG A 394 19.13 -6.41 -0.63
N VAL A 395 18.91 -5.11 -0.45
CA VAL A 395 20.00 -4.12 -0.41
C VAL A 395 20.84 -4.28 0.87
N GLY A 396 20.32 -5.00 1.87
CA GLY A 396 21.01 -5.24 3.13
C GLY A 396 21.06 -3.97 3.98
N PRO A 397 20.95 -4.09 5.32
CA PRO A 397 21.16 -2.97 6.20
C PRO A 397 22.66 -2.72 6.33
N GLU A 398 23.29 -2.08 5.34
CA GLU A 398 24.49 -1.31 5.65
C GLU A 398 24.06 -0.11 6.49
N ALA A 399 24.11 -0.29 7.81
CA ALA A 399 24.07 0.73 8.85
C ALA A 399 22.78 1.58 8.99
N LEU A 400 21.63 0.94 9.18
CA LEU A 400 20.54 1.57 9.94
C LEU A 400 20.67 1.10 11.40
N PRO A 401 20.87 1.99 12.38
CA PRO A 401 20.84 1.60 13.79
C PRO A 401 19.49 0.94 14.09
N GLU A 402 19.53 -0.20 14.79
CA GLU A 402 18.36 -0.85 15.35
C GLU A 402 17.47 0.18 16.04
N GLU A 403 16.16 0.09 15.80
CA GLU A 403 15.13 0.84 16.49
C GLU A 403 15.33 0.67 18.01
N ALA A 404 15.99 1.65 18.63
CA ALA A 404 15.85 1.84 20.05
C ALA A 404 14.44 2.39 20.26
N GLU A 405 13.55 1.56 20.79
CA GLU A 405 12.28 1.99 21.37
C GLU A 405 12.54 3.22 22.24
N ALA A 406 12.18 4.40 21.75
CA ALA A 406 12.26 5.60 22.55
C ALA A 406 11.25 5.41 23.71
N PRO A 407 11.68 5.50 24.98
CA PRO A 407 10.75 5.34 26.08
C PRO A 407 9.67 6.42 25.96
N GLU A 408 8.40 6.01 26.07
CA GLU A 408 7.27 6.90 26.34
C GLU A 408 7.49 7.57 27.71
N ALA A 409 8.38 8.55 27.75
CA ALA A 409 8.54 9.45 28.87
C ALA A 409 7.56 10.61 28.67
N ASP A 410 6.42 10.51 29.34
CA ASP A 410 5.49 11.59 29.61
C ASP A 410 6.26 12.75 30.26
N THR A 411 6.75 13.70 29.44
CA THR A 411 7.51 14.86 29.89
C THR A 411 6.77 16.13 29.46
N PRO A 412 6.26 16.97 30.38
CA PRO A 412 5.46 18.16 30.04
C PRO A 412 6.22 19.32 29.40
N ALA A 413 7.43 19.08 28.87
CA ALA A 413 8.36 20.12 28.39
C ALA A 413 8.66 20.09 26.88
N ARG A 414 8.02 19.21 26.09
CA ARG A 414 8.07 19.26 24.61
C ARG A 414 7.22 20.39 23.99
N ARG A 415 6.76 21.36 24.80
CA ARG A 415 5.85 22.43 24.43
C ARG A 415 6.51 23.80 24.62
N ALA A 416 7.21 24.34 23.62
CA ALA A 416 7.49 25.79 23.57
C ALA A 416 8.11 26.32 22.27
N ALA A 417 8.73 25.49 21.43
CA ALA A 417 9.40 25.99 20.23
C ALA A 417 8.45 25.99 19.03
N ARG A 418 7.92 27.18 18.72
CA ARG A 418 7.18 27.55 17.50
C ARG A 418 5.71 27.14 17.49
N ALA A 419 4.88 28.12 17.17
CA ALA A 419 3.42 27.98 17.11
C ALA A 419 2.99 28.18 15.66
N PRO A 420 2.90 27.11 14.84
CA PRO A 420 2.49 27.21 13.44
C PRO A 420 1.17 27.97 13.24
N TRP A 421 0.24 27.87 14.21
CA TRP A 421 -1.02 28.64 14.24
C TRP A 421 -0.84 30.17 14.34
N LYS A 422 0.22 30.65 15.00
CA LYS A 422 0.53 32.10 15.05
C LYS A 422 1.01 32.59 13.68
N TRP A 423 1.83 31.80 13.00
CA TRP A 423 2.32 32.09 11.66
C TRP A 423 1.20 32.03 10.61
N GLU A 424 0.31 31.04 10.72
CA GLU A 424 -0.91 30.94 9.92
C GLU A 424 -1.74 32.23 10.00
N ARG A 425 -1.98 32.71 11.23
CA ARG A 425 -2.71 33.96 11.47
C ARG A 425 -2.01 35.18 10.88
N LEU A 426 -0.68 35.27 11.04
CA LEU A 426 0.11 36.36 10.45
C LEU A 426 0.02 36.36 8.92
N LEU A 427 0.01 35.20 8.29
CA LEU A 427 -0.14 35.07 6.83
C LEU A 427 -1.56 35.38 6.37
N ALA A 428 -2.59 34.90 7.08
CA ALA A 428 -4.00 35.17 6.77
C ALA A 428 -4.34 36.68 6.85
N GLU A 429 -3.78 37.39 7.83
CA GLU A 429 -3.93 38.85 7.99
C GLU A 429 -3.18 39.65 6.90
N SER A 430 -2.25 39.03 6.18
CA SER A 430 -1.29 39.74 5.31
C SER A 430 -1.67 39.84 3.81
N ARG A 431 -2.68 39.10 3.33
CA ARG A 431 -3.18 39.10 1.92
C ARG A 431 -2.05 39.17 0.86
N VAL A 432 -1.05 38.30 0.94
CA VAL A 432 0.13 38.33 0.03
C VAL A 432 -0.11 37.54 -1.27
N VAL A 433 0.37 38.10 -2.39
CA VAL A 433 0.15 37.67 -3.78
C VAL A 433 1.47 37.55 -4.57
N ALA A 434 1.59 36.45 -5.33
CA ALA A 434 2.28 36.20 -6.61
C ALA A 434 3.79 35.86 -6.69
N THR A 435 4.71 36.54 -5.99
CA THR A 435 6.17 36.36 -6.26
C THR A 435 7.04 36.31 -5.02
N GLU A 436 8.21 35.67 -5.13
CA GLU A 436 9.22 35.58 -4.07
C GLU A 436 9.63 36.96 -3.54
N GLU A 437 9.87 37.95 -4.41
CA GLU A 437 10.30 39.28 -3.95
C GLU A 437 9.18 40.00 -3.20
N ARG A 438 7.92 39.67 -3.48
CA ARG A 438 6.77 40.22 -2.73
C ARG A 438 6.67 39.59 -1.34
N TRP A 439 6.93 38.29 -1.22
CA TRP A 439 7.06 37.62 0.07
C TRP A 439 8.14 38.25 0.93
N ALA A 440 9.36 38.38 0.39
CA ALA A 440 10.48 39.00 1.09
C ALA A 440 10.18 40.44 1.52
N ARG A 441 9.66 41.27 0.59
CA ARG A 441 9.30 42.66 0.92
C ARG A 441 8.23 42.75 1.99
N ARG A 442 7.18 41.91 1.95
CA ARG A 442 6.09 41.99 2.93
C ARG A 442 6.53 41.58 4.32
N LEU A 443 7.23 40.45 4.46
CA LEU A 443 7.68 39.98 5.78
C LEU A 443 8.68 40.96 6.39
N ASN A 444 9.61 41.48 5.60
CA ASN A 444 10.52 42.54 6.05
C ASN A 444 9.75 43.82 6.42
N GLY A 445 8.76 44.21 5.62
CA GLY A 445 7.89 45.36 5.90
C GLY A 445 7.13 45.23 7.21
N LEU A 446 6.59 44.05 7.52
CA LEU A 446 5.90 43.76 8.79
C LEU A 446 6.85 43.86 10.00
N VAL A 447 8.09 43.40 9.87
CA VAL A 447 9.11 43.56 10.92
C VAL A 447 9.39 45.05 11.15
N GLN A 448 9.62 45.81 10.08
CA GLN A 448 9.92 47.25 10.19
C GLN A 448 8.73 48.04 10.77
N GLU A 449 7.50 47.69 10.38
CA GLU A 449 6.27 48.29 10.91
C GLU A 449 6.15 48.04 12.43
N CYS A 450 6.36 46.79 12.88
CA CYS A 450 6.32 46.46 14.30
C CYS A 450 7.43 47.20 15.09
N GLU A 451 8.63 47.30 14.53
CA GLU A 451 9.75 48.03 15.15
C GLU A 451 9.53 49.54 15.21
N LEU A 452 8.93 50.13 14.17
CA LEU A 452 8.57 51.55 14.15
C LEU A 452 7.50 51.85 15.21
N GLN A 453 6.40 51.09 15.22
CA GLN A 453 5.35 51.22 16.23
C GLN A 453 5.91 51.06 17.65
N ARG A 454 6.83 50.11 17.85
CA ARG A 454 7.50 49.91 19.14
C ARG A 454 8.32 51.12 19.57
N ARG A 455 9.09 51.73 18.66
CA ARG A 455 9.92 52.92 18.94
C ARG A 455 9.06 54.15 19.25
N GLU A 456 7.97 54.34 18.51
CA GLU A 456 7.01 55.43 18.76
C GLU A 456 6.35 55.26 20.12
N LEU A 457 5.83 54.06 20.43
CA LEU A 457 5.19 53.77 21.71
C LEU A 457 6.17 53.92 22.89
N ALA A 458 7.42 53.49 22.72
CA ALA A 458 8.46 53.64 23.74
C ALA A 458 8.81 55.12 24.02
N ARG A 459 8.60 56.01 23.03
CA ARG A 459 8.79 57.47 23.20
C ARG A 459 7.60 58.15 23.86
N THR A 460 6.38 57.74 23.54
CA THR A 460 5.16 58.38 24.06
C THR A 460 4.71 57.80 25.40
N GLU A 461 4.83 56.49 25.60
CA GLU A 461 4.37 55.76 26.78
C GLU A 461 5.39 54.68 27.21
N PRO A 462 6.52 55.08 27.81
CA PRO A 462 7.53 54.15 28.29
C PRO A 462 6.96 53.27 29.42
N GLY A 463 6.67 52.01 29.13
CA GLY A 463 6.10 51.03 30.07
C GLY A 463 4.79 50.38 29.61
N ALA A 464 4.23 50.78 28.46
CA ALA A 464 3.04 50.13 27.92
C ALA A 464 3.31 48.63 27.61
N PRO A 465 2.47 47.69 28.09
CA PRO A 465 2.64 46.24 27.84
C PRO A 465 2.55 45.87 26.35
N ARG A 466 2.06 46.80 25.53
CA ARG A 466 2.01 46.69 24.07
C ARG A 466 3.41 46.76 23.43
N ILE A 467 4.40 47.36 24.09
CA ILE A 467 5.81 47.37 23.64
C ILE A 467 6.35 45.93 23.58
N ASP A 468 6.15 45.16 24.65
CA ASP A 468 6.58 43.76 24.73
C ASP A 468 5.78 42.85 23.78
N HIS A 469 4.52 43.19 23.51
CA HIS A 469 3.72 42.50 22.50
C HIS A 469 4.28 42.73 21.08
N LEU A 470 4.61 43.98 20.73
CA LEU A 470 5.19 44.33 19.43
C LEU A 470 6.58 43.71 19.25
N ALA A 471 7.40 43.66 20.30
CA ALA A 471 8.70 42.98 20.28
C ALA A 471 8.56 41.48 19.97
N ARG A 472 7.63 40.80 20.65
CA ARG A 472 7.31 39.38 20.39
C ARG A 472 6.77 39.16 18.98
N LYS A 473 5.87 40.03 18.51
CA LYS A 473 5.32 39.95 17.14
C LYS A 473 6.42 40.13 16.09
N ALA A 474 7.34 41.08 16.28
CA ALA A 474 8.48 41.27 15.37
C ALA A 474 9.39 40.02 15.32
N ASP A 475 9.62 39.39 16.48
CA ASP A 475 10.39 38.15 16.54
C ASP A 475 9.69 36.97 15.85
N ASP A 476 8.38 36.80 16.09
CA ASP A 476 7.56 35.78 15.43
C ASP A 476 7.60 35.93 13.89
N VAL A 477 7.55 37.17 13.37
CA VAL A 477 7.66 37.44 11.92
C VAL A 477 9.06 37.15 11.38
N ARG A 478 10.13 37.45 12.13
CA ARG A 478 11.50 37.09 11.72
C ARG A 478 11.68 35.58 11.63
N GLN A 479 11.19 34.83 12.61
CA GLN A 479 11.25 33.37 12.61
C GLN A 479 10.45 32.78 11.43
N LEU A 480 9.25 33.32 11.17
CA LEU A 480 8.48 32.95 9.98
C LEU A 480 9.24 33.25 8.69
N ALA A 481 9.89 34.41 8.56
CA ALA A 481 10.66 34.76 7.36
C ALA A 481 11.86 33.83 7.16
N ALA A 482 12.59 33.51 8.22
CA ALA A 482 13.73 32.60 8.18
C ALA A 482 13.31 31.18 7.74
N PHE A 483 12.10 30.76 8.10
CA PHE A 483 11.55 29.46 7.71
C PHE A 483 10.92 29.45 6.32
N ALA A 484 10.05 30.43 6.01
CA ALA A 484 9.25 30.43 4.80
C ALA A 484 10.02 30.85 3.56
N LEU A 485 10.89 31.86 3.64
CA LEU A 485 11.57 32.39 2.44
C LEU A 485 12.45 31.36 1.71
N PRO A 486 13.23 30.50 2.38
CA PRO A 486 13.96 29.43 1.70
C PRO A 486 13.04 28.46 0.95
N ILE A 487 11.90 28.09 1.55
CA ILE A 487 10.92 27.19 0.91
C ILE A 487 10.28 27.89 -0.29
N ILE A 488 9.84 29.14 -0.12
CA ILE A 488 9.24 29.95 -1.19
C ILE A 488 10.20 30.13 -2.38
N ARG A 489 11.50 30.31 -2.12
CA ARG A 489 12.54 30.32 -3.16
C ARG A 489 12.62 28.99 -3.89
N GLY A 490 12.77 27.89 -3.15
CA GLY A 490 12.87 26.56 -3.73
C GLY A 490 11.68 26.23 -4.64
N ILE A 491 10.45 26.50 -4.18
CA ILE A 491 9.25 26.23 -4.99
C ILE A 491 9.06 27.21 -6.17
N ALA A 492 9.65 28.42 -6.10
CA ALA A 492 9.62 29.39 -7.19
C ALA A 492 10.62 29.03 -8.31
N GLU A 493 11.69 28.32 -7.97
CA GLU A 493 12.72 27.82 -8.89
C GLU A 493 12.32 26.49 -9.55
N TRP A 494 11.18 25.89 -9.15
CA TRP A 494 10.71 24.65 -9.74
C TRP A 494 10.51 24.77 -11.25
N PRO A 495 11.11 23.87 -12.05
CA PRO A 495 10.99 23.91 -13.50
C PRO A 495 9.57 23.53 -13.92
N GLU A 496 9.09 24.11 -15.03
CA GLU A 496 7.79 23.73 -15.60
C GLU A 496 7.72 22.23 -15.98
N GLN A 497 8.87 21.66 -16.36
CA GLN A 497 9.02 20.26 -16.71
C GLN A 497 10.39 19.76 -16.25
N ALA A 498 10.42 18.74 -15.39
CA ALA A 498 11.62 17.98 -15.08
C ALA A 498 11.24 16.59 -14.52
N PRO A 499 12.18 15.62 -14.50
CA PRO A 499 12.00 14.36 -13.80
C PRO A 499 11.68 14.55 -12.32
N TRP A 500 10.94 13.63 -11.71
CA TRP A 500 10.63 13.68 -10.27
C TRP A 500 11.87 13.75 -9.38
N ALA A 501 12.97 13.13 -9.79
CA ALA A 501 14.25 13.19 -9.07
C ALA A 501 14.93 14.56 -9.11
N GLU A 502 14.52 15.46 -10.01
CA GLU A 502 14.96 16.86 -10.05
C GLU A 502 13.97 17.78 -9.31
N TRP A 503 12.72 17.35 -9.12
CA TRP A 503 11.69 18.07 -8.36
C TRP A 503 11.76 17.82 -6.84
N LEU A 504 12.09 16.59 -6.45
CA LEU A 504 12.26 16.12 -5.08
C LEU A 504 13.72 16.30 -4.66
#